data_AF-A0A0F8MUC3-F1
#
_entry.id   AF-A0A0F8MUC3-F1
#
_cell.length_a   1.000
_cell.length_b   1.000
_cell.length_c   1.000
_cell.angle_alpha   90.00
_cell.angle_beta   90.00
_cell.angle_gamma   90.00
#
_symmetry.space_group_name_H-M   'P 1'
#
loop_
_entity.id
_entity.type
_entity.pdbx_description
1 polymer ?
#
loop_
_entity_poly.entity_id
_entity_poly.type
_entity_poly.pdbx_seq_one_letter_code
_entity_poly.pdbx_strand_id
1 'polypeptide(L)'
;MDLIALAQQATNILLPALPFIYAGKDVVTDKVKDMLLEKGIEKLGAKSIDRAKVLFDKIRSKESESIEKAFNELSQNPEDLNAKNELQQEILKLLIANPSIAKEIELTMNFDVENLNQFSVGDHNTLINFDNSSQQKFKNCKFEGNVFGNNSNYTDNSKYTHVSGNYCTYEGWKENNIFSNLILEKLAPLLISRFGESKSMLLGFSIFLFGCFVGTSSILFKNNSDLPTTSNDFEFDLWFIKMAFSSLLFLTGFTIFFSIVDNNQTKCKICGRGFGYKEIKRPLIEETYCSEGIIKKTTRYYKCQYCNDEKVVLIEELIKPINKSR
;
A
#
# COMPACT_ATOMS: atom_id res chain seq x y z
N MET A 1 16.89 -10.56 -1.35
CA MET A 1 17.92 -9.89 -0.54
C MET A 1 19.00 -10.90 -0.15
N ASP A 2 20.21 -10.51 0.23
CA ASP A 2 21.16 -11.44 0.86
C ASP A 2 20.58 -11.97 2.19
N LEU A 3 20.69 -13.27 2.47
CA LEU A 3 20.12 -13.90 3.67
C LEU A 3 20.74 -13.34 4.95
N ILE A 4 22.03 -12.98 4.91
CA ILE A 4 22.73 -12.35 6.05
C ILE A 4 22.12 -10.98 6.34
N ALA A 5 21.92 -10.17 5.29
CA ALA A 5 21.26 -8.88 5.41
C ALA A 5 19.81 -9.01 5.88
N LEU A 6 19.08 -10.04 5.42
CA LEU A 6 17.71 -10.35 5.84
C LEU A 6 17.63 -10.70 7.32
N ALA A 7 18.50 -11.58 7.81
CA ALA A 7 18.57 -11.93 9.23
C ALA A 7 18.91 -10.70 10.10
N GLN A 8 19.87 -9.88 9.66
CA GLN A 8 20.26 -8.66 10.37
C GLN A 8 19.11 -7.66 10.45
N GLN A 9 18.43 -7.42 9.34
CA GLN A 9 17.34 -6.45 9.29
C GLN A 9 16.09 -6.95 10.06
N ALA A 10 15.78 -8.25 10.02
CA ALA A 10 14.73 -8.84 10.86
C ALA A 10 15.04 -8.66 12.35
N THR A 11 16.29 -8.92 12.74
CA THR A 11 16.77 -8.70 14.12
C THR A 11 16.60 -7.25 14.55
N ASN A 12 16.99 -6.29 13.70
CA ASN A 12 16.89 -4.85 14.00
C ASN A 12 15.43 -4.37 14.14
N ILE A 13 14.47 -4.99 13.44
CA ILE A 13 13.04 -4.68 13.59
C ILE A 13 12.47 -5.27 14.88
N LEU A 14 12.88 -6.50 15.23
CA LEU A 14 12.41 -7.19 16.42
C LEU A 14 12.94 -6.58 17.71
N LEU A 15 14.23 -6.20 17.75
CA LEU A 15 14.93 -5.75 18.96
C LEU A 15 14.17 -4.68 19.77
N PRO A 16 13.73 -3.54 19.19
CA PRO A 16 13.02 -2.52 19.96
C PRO A 16 11.62 -2.96 20.40
N ALA A 17 10.99 -3.89 19.67
CA ALA A 17 9.62 -4.33 19.91
C ALA A 17 9.52 -5.56 20.84
N LEU A 18 10.58 -6.34 20.96
CA LEU A 18 10.68 -7.57 21.75
C LEU A 18 10.21 -7.40 23.21
N PRO A 19 10.62 -6.34 23.94
CA PRO A 19 10.16 -6.14 25.31
C PRO A 19 8.65 -5.96 25.45
N PHE A 20 7.94 -5.57 24.38
CA PHE A 20 6.48 -5.38 24.40
C PHE A 20 5.75 -6.64 23.91
N ILE A 21 6.27 -7.27 22.86
CA ILE A 21 5.67 -8.47 22.25
C ILE A 21 5.86 -9.69 23.16
N TYR A 22 7.08 -9.89 23.66
CA TYR A 22 7.46 -11.07 24.43
C TYR A 22 7.00 -10.99 25.89
N ALA A 23 7.05 -9.81 26.51
CA ALA A 23 6.54 -9.63 27.88
C ALA A 23 5.04 -9.92 27.99
N GLY A 24 4.27 -9.77 26.91
CA GLY A 24 2.86 -10.14 26.86
C GLY A 24 2.58 -11.66 26.83
N LYS A 25 3.60 -12.51 26.74
CA LYS A 25 3.46 -13.98 26.70
C LYS A 25 3.15 -14.58 28.06
N ASP A 26 3.82 -14.11 29.12
CA ASP A 26 3.73 -14.70 30.47
C ASP A 26 2.67 -14.01 31.35
N VAL A 27 1.88 -13.11 30.75
CA VAL A 27 0.86 -12.33 31.45
C VAL A 27 -0.48 -13.06 31.41
N VAL A 28 -1.04 -13.29 32.60
CA VAL A 28 -2.24 -14.11 32.83
C VAL A 28 -3.54 -13.46 32.33
N THR A 29 -3.55 -12.16 32.04
CA THR A 29 -4.76 -11.43 31.64
C THR A 29 -4.57 -10.67 30.34
N ASP A 30 -5.49 -10.85 29.39
CA ASP A 30 -5.51 -10.16 28.08
C ASP A 30 -5.39 -8.64 28.22
N LYS A 31 -6.01 -8.06 29.26
CA LYS A 31 -5.96 -6.61 29.53
C LYS A 31 -4.53 -6.06 29.70
N VAL A 32 -3.66 -6.80 30.39
CA VAL A 32 -2.28 -6.34 30.65
C VAL A 32 -1.40 -6.55 29.41
N LYS A 33 -1.69 -7.59 28.62
CA LYS A 33 -1.06 -7.80 27.31
C LYS A 33 -1.39 -6.66 26.33
N ASP A 34 -2.65 -6.25 26.29
CA ASP A 34 -3.10 -5.13 25.46
C ASP A 34 -2.45 -3.81 25.88
N MET A 35 -2.34 -3.55 27.20
CA MET A 35 -1.63 -2.37 27.72
C MET A 35 -0.13 -2.35 27.34
N LEU A 36 0.54 -3.50 27.34
CA LEU A 36 1.95 -3.59 26.94
C LEU A 36 2.14 -3.34 25.44
N LEU A 37 1.23 -3.87 24.62
CA LEU A 37 1.22 -3.61 23.19
C LEU A 37 0.90 -2.13 22.90
N GLU A 38 -0.08 -1.53 23.57
CA GLU A 38 -0.42 -0.11 23.44
C GLU A 38 0.75 0.80 23.79
N LYS A 39 1.50 0.47 24.85
CA LYS A 39 2.73 1.19 25.22
C LYS A 39 3.84 1.03 24.17
N GLY A 40 3.92 -0.13 23.53
CA GLY A 40 4.78 -0.34 22.37
C GLY A 40 4.38 0.53 21.19
N ILE A 41 3.07 0.61 20.91
CA ILE A 41 2.48 1.41 19.82
C ILE A 41 2.76 2.90 20.03
N GLU A 42 2.62 3.39 21.26
CA GLU A 42 2.93 4.79 21.62
C GLU A 42 4.40 5.13 21.35
N LYS A 43 5.33 4.21 21.67
CA LYS A 43 6.77 4.45 21.54
C LYS A 43 7.33 4.24 20.13
N LEU A 44 6.89 3.20 19.43
CA LEU A 44 7.48 2.76 18.15
C LEU A 44 6.57 3.07 16.96
N GLY A 45 5.31 3.44 17.21
CA GLY A 45 4.26 3.56 16.21
C GLY A 45 3.57 2.22 15.93
N ALA A 46 2.25 2.28 15.68
CA ALA A 46 1.41 1.10 15.43
C ALA A 46 1.99 0.21 14.32
N LYS A 47 2.35 0.84 13.20
CA LYS A 47 2.91 0.17 12.03
C LYS A 47 4.19 -0.61 12.30
N SER A 48 5.05 -0.10 13.19
CA SER A 48 6.31 -0.75 13.55
C SER A 48 6.06 -1.96 14.45
N ILE A 49 5.15 -1.83 15.43
CA ILE A 49 4.76 -2.93 16.33
C ILE A 49 4.07 -4.05 15.56
N ASP A 50 3.13 -3.72 14.69
CA ASP A 50 2.40 -4.73 13.89
C ASP A 50 3.36 -5.50 12.99
N ARG A 51 4.31 -4.79 12.34
CA ARG A 51 5.36 -5.43 11.53
C ARG A 51 6.23 -6.37 12.36
N ALA A 52 6.68 -5.91 13.54
CA ALA A 52 7.51 -6.71 14.42
C ALA A 52 6.76 -7.94 14.96
N LYS A 53 5.46 -7.81 15.26
CA LYS A 53 4.62 -8.92 15.73
C LYS A 53 4.44 -10.00 14.66
N VAL A 54 4.13 -9.62 13.43
CA VAL A 54 4.02 -10.58 12.31
C VAL A 54 5.36 -11.28 12.06
N LEU A 55 6.48 -10.55 12.11
CA LEU A 55 7.82 -11.14 12.00
C LEU A 55 8.10 -12.14 13.13
N PHE A 56 7.79 -11.74 14.36
CA PHE A 56 7.97 -12.57 15.54
C PHE A 56 7.19 -13.89 15.43
N ASP A 57 5.90 -13.82 15.10
CA ASP A 57 5.04 -15.01 14.96
C ASP A 57 5.54 -15.95 13.86
N LYS A 58 6.00 -15.41 12.72
CA LYS A 58 6.56 -16.21 11.62
C LYS A 58 7.84 -16.94 12.03
N ILE A 59 8.77 -16.25 12.68
CA ILE A 59 10.03 -16.84 13.13
C ILE A 59 9.76 -17.90 14.20
N ARG A 60 8.86 -17.61 15.14
CA ARG A 60 8.51 -18.49 16.25
C ARG A 60 7.74 -19.74 15.81
N SER A 61 6.94 -19.67 14.75
CA SER A 61 6.14 -20.79 14.22
C SER A 61 6.94 -22.04 13.81
N LYS A 62 8.28 -21.96 13.78
CA LYS A 62 9.18 -23.09 13.47
C LYS A 62 9.89 -23.67 14.68
N GLU A 63 9.52 -23.22 15.88
CA GLU A 63 9.85 -23.81 17.18
C GLU A 63 11.28 -24.38 17.26
N SER A 64 12.28 -23.49 17.23
CA SER A 64 13.62 -23.85 17.71
C SER A 64 13.79 -23.37 19.15
N GLU A 65 14.22 -24.28 20.04
CA GLU A 65 14.48 -23.98 21.44
C GLU A 65 15.54 -22.87 21.61
N SER A 66 16.50 -22.82 20.68
CA SER A 66 17.52 -21.78 20.58
C SER A 66 16.95 -20.37 20.34
N ILE A 67 15.96 -20.24 19.44
CA ILE A 67 15.33 -18.96 19.13
C ILE A 67 14.51 -18.45 20.31
N GLU A 68 13.78 -19.35 20.98
CA GLU A 68 12.96 -18.97 22.14
C GLU A 68 13.83 -18.48 23.30
N LYS A 69 14.98 -19.13 23.51
CA LYS A 69 15.97 -18.70 24.51
C LYS A 69 16.51 -17.29 24.18
N ALA A 70 16.91 -17.06 22.93
CA ALA A 70 17.43 -15.76 22.50
C ALA A 70 16.36 -14.64 22.60
N PHE A 71 15.09 -14.94 22.28
CA PHE A 71 13.99 -14.00 22.48
C PHE A 71 13.77 -13.66 23.95
N ASN A 72 13.86 -14.65 24.85
CA ASN A 72 13.71 -14.40 26.27
C ASN A 72 14.82 -13.48 26.81
N GLU A 73 16.08 -13.77 26.50
CA GLU A 73 17.23 -12.97 26.93
C GLU A 73 17.13 -11.52 26.42
N LEU A 74 16.80 -11.32 25.14
CA LEU A 74 16.66 -9.99 24.55
C LEU A 74 15.41 -9.24 25.01
N SER A 75 14.36 -9.93 25.46
CA SER A 75 13.19 -9.27 26.05
C SER A 75 13.51 -8.62 27.39
N GLN A 76 14.45 -9.20 28.14
CA GLN A 76 14.90 -8.70 29.45
C GLN A 76 16.03 -7.69 29.30
N ASN A 77 16.95 -7.92 28.37
CA ASN A 77 18.10 -7.06 28.10
C ASN A 77 18.30 -6.86 26.58
N PRO A 78 17.61 -5.90 25.95
CA PRO A 78 17.69 -5.68 24.50
C PRO A 78 19.05 -5.15 24.03
N GLU A 79 19.93 -4.70 24.94
CA GLU A 79 21.27 -4.20 24.62
C GLU A 79 22.36 -5.28 24.69
N ASP A 80 22.03 -6.52 25.05
CA ASP A 80 22.98 -7.62 25.09
C ASP A 80 23.48 -7.97 23.68
N LEU A 81 24.75 -7.64 23.39
CA LEU A 81 25.37 -7.87 22.10
C LEU A 81 25.53 -9.37 21.79
N ASN A 82 25.75 -10.21 22.80
CA ASN A 82 25.88 -11.65 22.60
C ASN A 82 24.53 -12.26 22.24
N ALA A 83 23.48 -11.94 23.00
CA ALA A 83 22.13 -12.42 22.71
C ALA A 83 21.62 -11.92 21.34
N LYS A 84 21.99 -10.68 20.96
CA LYS A 84 21.68 -10.13 19.63
C LYS A 84 22.35 -10.92 18.50
N ASN A 85 23.64 -11.23 18.65
CA ASN A 85 24.38 -12.01 17.66
C ASN A 85 23.85 -13.45 17.57
N GLU A 86 23.51 -14.06 18.70
CA GLU A 86 22.91 -15.39 18.77
C GLU A 86 21.55 -15.40 18.06
N LEU A 87 20.67 -14.44 18.33
CA LEU A 87 19.39 -14.31 17.62
C LEU A 87 19.58 -14.16 16.10
N GLN A 88 20.50 -13.30 15.66
CA GLN A 88 20.77 -13.10 14.23
C GLN A 88 21.28 -14.38 13.57
N GLN A 89 22.17 -15.13 14.22
CA GLN A 89 22.68 -16.40 13.70
C GLN A 89 21.59 -17.48 13.63
N GLU A 90 20.74 -17.57 14.65
CA GLU A 90 19.64 -18.53 14.66
C GLU A 90 18.57 -18.21 13.61
N ILE A 91 18.24 -16.92 13.42
CA ILE A 91 17.40 -16.50 12.29
C ILE A 91 18.05 -16.89 10.97
N LEU A 92 19.35 -16.64 10.78
CA LEU A 92 20.06 -17.01 9.56
C LEU A 92 20.01 -18.53 9.30
N LYS A 93 20.24 -19.36 10.32
CA LYS A 93 20.11 -20.82 10.22
C LYS A 93 18.71 -21.23 9.81
N LEU A 94 17.68 -20.62 10.41
CA LEU A 94 16.28 -20.88 10.07
C LEU A 94 15.97 -20.50 8.62
N LEU A 95 16.49 -19.37 8.15
CA LEU A 95 16.30 -18.89 6.78
C LEU A 95 16.98 -19.82 5.76
N ILE A 96 18.17 -20.34 6.07
CA ILE A 96 18.88 -21.31 5.24
C ILE A 96 18.12 -22.64 5.19
N ALA A 97 17.64 -23.11 6.34
CA ALA A 97 16.90 -24.36 6.44
C ALA A 97 15.52 -24.29 5.75
N ASN A 98 14.90 -23.11 5.72
CA ASN A 98 13.55 -22.91 5.21
C ASN A 98 13.46 -21.71 4.25
N PRO A 99 13.80 -21.90 2.96
CA PRO A 99 13.78 -20.83 1.96
C PRO A 99 12.40 -20.17 1.79
N SER A 100 11.30 -20.89 2.05
CA SER A 100 9.94 -20.34 2.01
C SER A 100 9.74 -19.23 3.04
N ILE A 101 10.32 -19.39 4.23
CA ILE A 101 10.22 -18.41 5.32
C ILE A 101 11.04 -17.18 5.00
N ALA A 102 12.21 -17.34 4.38
CA ALA A 102 13.01 -16.21 3.91
C ALA A 102 12.19 -15.30 2.99
N LYS A 103 11.45 -15.89 2.04
CA LYS A 103 10.59 -15.13 1.15
C LYS A 103 9.45 -14.44 1.89
N GLU A 104 8.83 -15.12 2.86
CA GLU A 104 7.76 -14.55 3.67
C GLU A 104 8.23 -13.39 4.56
N ILE A 105 9.40 -13.51 5.18
CA ILE A 105 10.01 -12.47 6.00
C ILE A 105 10.42 -11.28 5.14
N GLU A 106 11.02 -11.52 3.96
CA GLU A 106 11.36 -10.48 2.98
C GLU A 106 10.11 -9.69 2.56
N LEU A 107 8.98 -10.37 2.30
CA LEU A 107 7.71 -9.72 1.99
C LEU A 107 7.19 -8.88 3.17
N THR A 108 7.17 -9.42 4.39
CA THR A 108 6.71 -8.68 5.58
C THR A 108 7.56 -7.42 5.85
N MET A 109 8.85 -7.46 5.54
CA MET A 109 9.76 -6.33 5.75
C MET A 109 9.64 -5.25 4.66
N ASN A 110 9.35 -5.65 3.42
CA ASN A 110 9.25 -4.75 2.27
C ASN A 110 7.85 -4.17 2.05
N PHE A 111 6.81 -4.74 2.67
CA PHE A 111 5.44 -4.22 2.59
C PHE A 111 5.06 -3.38 3.82
N ASP A 112 4.31 -2.32 3.56
CA ASP A 112 3.60 -1.59 4.60
C ASP A 112 2.36 -2.40 5.03
N VAL A 113 2.28 -2.67 6.33
CA VAL A 113 1.37 -3.64 6.96
C VAL A 113 -0.12 -3.36 6.71
N GLU A 114 -0.47 -2.16 6.24
CA GLU A 114 -1.85 -1.72 5.99
C GLU A 114 -2.61 -2.56 4.94
N ASN A 115 -1.93 -3.36 4.10
CA ASN A 115 -2.57 -4.20 3.08
C ASN A 115 -2.69 -5.70 3.42
N LEU A 116 -2.26 -6.16 4.60
CA LEU A 116 -2.29 -7.61 4.93
C LEU A 116 -3.66 -8.11 5.41
N ASN A 117 -4.48 -7.26 6.03
CA ASN A 117 -5.77 -7.67 6.62
C ASN A 117 -6.92 -7.79 5.59
N GLN A 118 -6.68 -7.52 4.31
CA GLN A 118 -7.67 -7.68 3.24
C GLN A 118 -7.51 -8.96 2.39
N PHE A 119 -6.50 -9.80 2.66
CA PHE A 119 -6.15 -10.91 1.78
C PHE A 119 -6.60 -12.31 2.22
N SER A 120 -7.50 -12.43 3.20
CA SER A 120 -8.10 -13.72 3.57
C SER A 120 -9.59 -13.81 3.23
N VAL A 121 -9.90 -14.00 1.94
CA VAL A 121 -11.14 -14.66 1.49
C VAL A 121 -10.82 -15.44 0.19
N GLY A 122 -10.91 -16.76 0.24
CA GLY A 122 -11.05 -17.61 -0.96
C GLY A 122 -9.88 -18.53 -1.27
N ASP A 123 -10.17 -19.83 -1.28
CA ASP A 123 -9.26 -20.96 -1.47
C ASP A 123 -8.45 -20.96 -2.79
N HIS A 124 -7.23 -21.50 -2.64
CA HIS A 124 -6.35 -22.13 -3.64
C HIS A 124 -5.54 -21.26 -4.63
N ASN A 125 -4.23 -21.29 -4.39
CA ASN A 125 -3.12 -21.24 -5.36
C ASN A 125 -3.14 -20.10 -6.39
N THR A 126 -2.77 -18.88 -5.97
CA THR A 126 -2.06 -17.98 -6.89
C THR A 126 -1.16 -17.00 -6.14
N LEU A 127 0.15 -17.18 -6.28
CA LEU A 127 1.19 -16.40 -5.62
C LEU A 127 1.49 -15.15 -6.46
N ILE A 128 0.88 -14.01 -6.13
CA ILE A 128 1.16 -12.73 -6.81
C ILE A 128 2.40 -12.11 -6.16
N ASN A 129 3.43 -11.86 -6.98
CA ASN A 129 4.81 -11.63 -6.56
C ASN A 129 5.25 -10.20 -6.96
N PHE A 130 4.95 -9.20 -6.11
CA PHE A 130 5.41 -7.82 -6.30
C PHE A 130 6.68 -7.54 -5.50
N ASP A 131 7.81 -7.39 -6.20
CA ASP A 131 9.12 -7.08 -5.62
C ASP A 131 9.34 -5.55 -5.58
N ASN A 132 9.29 -4.94 -4.39
CA ASN A 132 9.76 -3.57 -4.12
C ASN A 132 11.28 -3.55 -3.82
N SER A 133 12.10 -4.05 -4.76
CA SER A 133 13.58 -3.96 -4.71
C SER A 133 14.16 -3.07 -5.81
N SER A 134 13.30 -2.23 -6.41
CA SER A 134 13.50 -1.59 -7.71
C SER A 134 14.57 -0.48 -7.76
N GLN A 135 15.36 -0.24 -6.71
CA GLN A 135 16.48 0.70 -6.80
C GLN A 135 17.86 0.05 -6.69
N GLN A 136 17.97 -1.17 -6.15
CA GLN A 136 19.26 -1.87 -6.01
C GLN A 136 19.42 -3.09 -6.91
N LYS A 137 18.33 -3.73 -7.35
CA LYS A 137 18.40 -5.02 -8.07
C LYS A 137 18.75 -4.90 -9.56
N PHE A 138 18.70 -3.69 -10.14
CA PHE A 138 18.83 -3.51 -11.59
C PHE A 138 20.26 -3.25 -12.09
N LYS A 139 21.27 -3.23 -11.22
CA LYS A 139 22.68 -3.08 -11.66
C LYS A 139 23.23 -4.28 -12.43
N ASN A 140 22.55 -5.43 -12.40
CA ASN A 140 23.03 -6.69 -13.00
C ASN A 140 22.12 -7.22 -14.13
N CYS A 141 21.52 -6.36 -14.97
CA CYS A 141 20.92 -6.85 -16.22
C CYS A 141 22.03 -7.39 -17.14
N LYS A 142 22.13 -8.72 -17.23
CA LYS A 142 23.01 -9.40 -18.17
C LYS A 142 22.34 -9.37 -19.55
N PHE A 143 22.90 -8.57 -20.47
CA PHE A 143 22.40 -8.45 -21.83
C PHE A 143 22.79 -9.68 -22.65
N GLU A 144 21.84 -10.60 -22.86
CA GLU A 144 22.02 -11.74 -23.77
C GLU A 144 21.29 -11.46 -25.10
N GLY A 145 22.01 -10.88 -26.06
CA GLY A 145 21.57 -10.74 -27.45
C GLY A 145 20.48 -9.68 -27.73
N ASN A 146 20.38 -9.26 -29.00
CA ASN A 146 19.29 -8.43 -29.50
C ASN A 146 18.02 -9.30 -29.57
N VAL A 147 17.12 -9.17 -28.60
CA VAL A 147 15.85 -9.91 -28.59
C VAL A 147 14.77 -9.02 -29.21
N PHE A 148 14.80 -8.84 -30.52
CA PHE A 148 13.64 -8.29 -31.24
C PHE A 148 12.67 -9.43 -31.58
N GLY A 149 11.70 -9.66 -30.70
CA GLY A 149 10.53 -10.48 -31.01
C GLY A 149 9.48 -9.63 -31.72
N ASN A 150 9.27 -9.86 -33.02
CA ASN A 150 8.37 -9.12 -33.93
C ASN A 150 6.85 -9.19 -33.60
N ASN A 151 6.42 -9.54 -32.39
CA ASN A 151 5.01 -9.92 -32.13
C ASN A 151 4.27 -9.08 -31.09
N SER A 152 4.76 -7.92 -30.69
CA SER A 152 3.97 -7.02 -29.86
C SER A 152 3.05 -6.18 -30.74
N ASN A 153 1.83 -6.69 -30.99
CA ASN A 153 0.73 -5.90 -31.53
C ASN A 153 0.33 -4.84 -30.48
N TYR A 154 1.01 -3.69 -30.49
CA TYR A 154 0.59 -2.52 -29.73
C TYR A 154 -0.41 -1.74 -30.58
N THR A 155 -1.66 -1.68 -30.10
CA THR A 155 -2.81 -1.04 -30.77
C THR A 155 -2.89 0.47 -30.55
N ASP A 156 -1.81 1.12 -30.10
CA ASP A 156 -1.88 2.51 -29.63
C ASP A 156 -0.97 3.45 -30.42
N ASN A 157 -1.53 4.60 -30.82
CA ASN A 157 -0.90 5.65 -31.65
C ASN A 157 0.23 6.42 -30.92
N SER A 158 0.94 5.76 -30.00
CA SER A 158 2.09 6.33 -29.30
C SER A 158 3.20 6.63 -30.31
N LYS A 159 3.73 7.86 -30.27
CA LYS A 159 4.86 8.24 -31.12
C LYS A 159 6.14 7.69 -30.47
N TYR A 160 6.67 6.62 -31.04
CA TYR A 160 8.01 6.15 -30.69
C TYR A 160 9.03 7.22 -31.05
N THR A 161 9.91 7.54 -30.11
CA THR A 161 10.95 8.56 -30.30
C THR A 161 12.30 7.93 -30.61
N HIS A 162 12.61 6.78 -30.02
CA HIS A 162 13.85 6.06 -30.28
C HIS A 162 13.75 4.57 -29.90
N VAL A 163 14.16 3.69 -30.80
CA VAL A 163 14.26 2.23 -30.58
C VAL A 163 15.68 1.81 -30.92
N SER A 164 16.40 1.22 -29.96
CA SER A 164 17.78 0.75 -30.15
C SER A 164 18.05 -0.49 -29.31
N GLY A 165 18.20 -1.64 -29.96
CA GLY A 165 18.48 -2.91 -29.28
C GLY A 165 17.38 -3.27 -28.27
N ASN A 166 17.78 -3.60 -27.05
CA ASN A 166 16.88 -3.97 -25.95
C ASN A 166 16.30 -2.75 -25.20
N TYR A 167 16.29 -1.58 -25.82
CA TYR A 167 15.85 -0.32 -25.22
C TYR A 167 14.85 0.40 -26.15
N CYS A 168 13.71 0.76 -25.58
CA CYS A 168 12.64 1.47 -26.28
C CYS A 168 12.21 2.70 -25.47
N THR A 169 11.99 3.83 -26.16
CA THR A 169 11.47 5.05 -25.54
C THR A 169 10.25 5.58 -26.29
N TYR A 170 9.23 5.94 -25.53
CA TYR A 170 7.98 6.47 -26.07
C TYR A 170 7.30 7.45 -25.10
N GLU A 171 6.44 8.29 -25.65
CA GLU A 171 5.61 9.18 -24.84
C GLU A 171 4.35 8.44 -24.36
N GLY A 172 4.15 8.39 -23.05
CA GLY A 172 2.95 7.84 -22.44
C GLY A 172 1.78 8.83 -22.38
N TRP A 173 0.67 8.36 -21.85
CA TRP A 173 -0.52 9.19 -21.63
C TRP A 173 -0.37 9.99 -20.33
N LYS A 174 -0.78 11.26 -20.38
CA LYS A 174 -0.95 12.06 -19.16
C LYS A 174 -1.98 11.40 -18.27
N GLU A 175 -1.80 11.47 -16.96
CA GLU A 175 -2.83 11.08 -16.00
C GLU A 175 -3.95 12.12 -16.02
N ASN A 176 -4.81 12.01 -17.04
CA ASN A 176 -5.98 12.85 -17.16
C ASN A 176 -7.12 12.21 -16.38
N ASN A 177 -7.14 12.41 -15.06
CA ASN A 177 -8.37 12.19 -14.30
C ASN A 177 -9.34 13.35 -14.63
N ILE A 178 -10.07 13.20 -15.74
CA ILE A 178 -11.04 14.20 -16.23
C ILE A 178 -12.05 14.58 -15.13
N PHE A 179 -12.48 13.59 -14.33
CA PHE A 179 -13.44 13.79 -13.26
C PHE A 179 -12.83 14.49 -12.03
N SER A 180 -11.55 14.26 -11.74
CA SER A 180 -10.90 14.89 -10.57
C SER A 180 -10.65 16.38 -10.82
N ASN A 181 -10.25 16.75 -12.04
CA ASN A 181 -9.79 18.10 -12.33
C ASN A 181 -10.90 19.17 -12.30
N LEU A 182 -12.13 18.85 -12.70
CA LEU A 182 -13.17 19.88 -12.82
C LEU A 182 -13.79 20.27 -11.46
N ILE A 183 -14.12 19.26 -10.65
CA ILE A 183 -14.92 19.44 -9.43
C ILE A 183 -14.00 19.52 -8.19
N LEU A 184 -12.99 18.66 -8.09
CA LEU A 184 -12.15 18.57 -6.88
C LEU A 184 -11.23 19.79 -6.76
N GLU A 185 -10.64 20.26 -7.86
CA GLU A 185 -9.70 21.39 -7.85
C GLU A 185 -10.34 22.69 -7.34
N LYS A 186 -11.66 22.86 -7.53
CA LYS A 186 -12.40 24.05 -7.06
C LYS A 186 -12.98 23.89 -5.66
N LEU A 187 -13.49 22.71 -5.31
CA LEU A 187 -14.17 22.50 -4.03
C LEU A 187 -13.19 22.37 -2.85
N ALA A 188 -12.09 21.65 -3.03
CA ALA A 188 -11.17 21.41 -1.92
C ALA A 188 -10.55 22.69 -1.34
N PRO A 189 -10.06 23.67 -2.13
CA PRO A 189 -9.55 24.92 -1.58
C PRO A 189 -10.60 25.71 -0.78
N LEU A 190 -11.86 25.71 -1.22
CA LEU A 190 -12.97 26.36 -0.51
C LEU A 190 -13.28 25.67 0.82
N LEU A 191 -13.29 24.34 0.85
CA LEU A 191 -13.54 23.58 2.07
C LEU A 191 -12.38 23.72 3.06
N ILE A 192 -11.14 23.60 2.59
CA ILE A 192 -9.94 23.71 3.42
C ILE A 192 -9.80 25.12 3.98
N SER A 193 -10.06 26.17 3.19
CA SER A 193 -9.98 27.55 3.69
C SER A 193 -11.05 27.87 4.74
N ARG A 194 -12.25 27.28 4.63
CA ARG A 194 -13.36 27.55 5.56
C ARG A 194 -13.32 26.70 6.82
N PHE A 195 -12.97 25.41 6.70
CA PHE A 195 -13.08 24.45 7.81
C PHE A 195 -11.72 23.93 8.27
N GLY A 196 -10.67 24.03 7.47
CA GLY A 196 -9.37 23.43 7.73
C GLY A 196 -9.30 21.98 7.24
N GLU A 197 -8.09 21.53 6.90
CA GLU A 197 -7.81 20.25 6.23
C GLU A 197 -8.42 19.04 6.95
N SER A 198 -8.08 18.85 8.23
CA SER A 198 -8.56 17.70 9.01
C SER A 198 -10.08 17.70 9.20
N LYS A 199 -10.69 18.88 9.40
CA LYS A 199 -12.14 18.98 9.60
C LYS A 199 -12.90 18.75 8.30
N SER A 200 -12.41 19.27 7.18
CA SER A 200 -12.99 18.99 5.87
C SER A 200 -12.91 17.49 5.52
N MET A 201 -11.80 16.84 5.87
CA MET A 201 -11.63 15.40 5.62
C MET A 201 -12.62 14.59 6.46
N LEU A 202 -12.73 14.90 7.75
CA LEU A 202 -13.69 14.26 8.65
C LEU A 202 -15.14 14.52 8.22
N LEU A 203 -15.45 15.72 7.71
CA LEU A 203 -16.77 16.05 7.17
C LEU A 203 -17.11 15.17 5.96
N GLY A 204 -16.22 15.08 4.97
CA GLY A 204 -16.42 14.24 3.79
C GLY A 204 -16.62 12.77 4.15
N PHE A 205 -15.78 12.25 5.04
CA PHE A 205 -15.89 10.88 5.55
C PHE A 205 -17.20 10.64 6.32
N SER A 206 -17.63 11.59 7.14
CA SER A 206 -18.88 11.48 7.90
C SER A 206 -20.11 11.47 7.00
N ILE A 207 -20.14 12.33 5.96
CA ILE A 207 -21.21 12.36 4.96
C ILE A 207 -21.24 11.04 4.18
N PHE A 208 -20.07 10.51 3.81
CA PHE A 208 -19.94 9.23 3.12
C PHE A 208 -20.52 8.09 3.97
N LEU A 209 -20.11 7.96 5.23
CA LEU A 209 -20.62 6.94 6.14
C LEU A 209 -22.12 7.07 6.39
N PHE A 210 -22.63 8.30 6.52
CA PHE A 210 -24.05 8.55 6.67
C PHE A 210 -24.83 8.11 5.41
N GLY A 211 -24.29 8.40 4.22
CA GLY A 211 -24.82 7.89 2.95
C GLY A 211 -24.91 6.37 2.92
N CYS A 212 -23.83 5.67 3.29
CA CYS A 212 -23.80 4.21 3.43
C CYS A 212 -24.86 3.70 4.42
N PHE A 213 -24.93 4.31 5.61
CA PHE A 213 -25.86 3.90 6.67
C PHE A 213 -27.32 4.01 6.22
N VAL A 214 -27.71 5.14 5.61
CA VAL A 214 -29.05 5.35 5.05
C VAL A 214 -29.35 4.31 3.96
N GLY A 215 -28.38 4.00 3.09
CA GLY A 215 -28.51 2.97 2.06
C GLY A 215 -28.73 1.57 2.65
N THR A 216 -27.90 1.16 3.60
CA THR A 216 -28.01 -0.16 4.24
C THR A 216 -29.28 -0.31 5.07
N SER A 217 -29.71 0.74 5.77
CA SER A 217 -30.96 0.71 6.54
C SER A 217 -32.17 0.47 5.61
N SER A 218 -32.17 1.06 4.42
CA SER A 218 -33.23 0.88 3.42
C SER A 218 -33.31 -0.56 2.90
N ILE A 219 -32.20 -1.30 2.89
CA ILE A 219 -32.16 -2.72 2.51
C ILE A 219 -32.62 -3.61 3.66
N LEU A 220 -32.15 -3.35 4.89
CA LEU A 220 -32.48 -4.17 6.06
C LEU A 220 -33.97 -4.12 6.43
N PHE A 221 -34.62 -2.95 6.32
CA PHE A 221 -36.05 -2.83 6.60
C PHE A 221 -36.93 -3.62 5.63
N LYS A 222 -36.49 -3.86 4.40
CA LYS A 222 -37.24 -4.65 3.41
C LYS A 222 -37.30 -6.14 3.75
N ASN A 223 -36.29 -6.66 4.44
CA ASN A 223 -36.16 -8.10 4.69
C ASN A 223 -36.87 -8.56 5.97
N ASN A 224 -37.23 -7.64 6.88
CA ASN A 224 -37.82 -7.97 8.19
C ASN A 224 -39.33 -7.73 8.27
N SER A 225 -39.97 -7.26 7.20
CA SER A 225 -41.41 -7.05 7.18
C SER A 225 -42.13 -8.32 6.68
N ASP A 226 -42.36 -9.27 7.59
CA ASP A 226 -43.45 -10.26 7.47
C ASP A 226 -44.85 -9.60 7.61
N LEU A 227 -44.90 -8.26 7.64
CA LEU A 227 -46.11 -7.48 7.73
C LEU A 227 -46.75 -7.43 6.33
N PRO A 228 -48.02 -7.85 6.16
CA PRO A 228 -48.69 -7.86 4.87
C PRO A 228 -48.95 -6.42 4.43
N THR A 229 -47.99 -5.83 3.73
CA THR A 229 -48.11 -4.52 3.09
C THR A 229 -49.09 -4.67 1.93
N THR A 230 -50.31 -4.15 2.11
CA THR A 230 -51.22 -3.88 1.01
C THR A 230 -50.48 -3.01 0.01
N SER A 231 -50.32 -3.54 -1.21
CA SER A 231 -49.53 -2.98 -2.30
C SER A 231 -50.01 -1.56 -2.66
N ASN A 232 -49.42 -0.56 -2.01
CA ASN A 232 -49.63 0.84 -2.35
C ASN A 232 -48.36 1.33 -3.04
N ASP A 233 -48.49 1.79 -4.29
CA ASP A 233 -47.40 2.33 -5.12
C ASP A 233 -46.52 3.38 -4.39
N PHE A 234 -47.08 4.02 -3.36
CA PHE A 234 -46.41 5.00 -2.50
C PHE A 234 -45.18 4.47 -1.75
N GLU A 235 -45.17 3.19 -1.33
CA GLU A 235 -44.01 2.63 -0.61
C GLU A 235 -42.80 2.43 -1.53
N PHE A 236 -43.08 2.07 -2.79
CA PHE A 236 -42.05 1.92 -3.82
C PHE A 236 -41.38 3.26 -4.09
N ASP A 237 -42.15 4.32 -4.34
CA ASP A 237 -41.61 5.66 -4.62
C ASP A 237 -40.73 6.19 -3.47
N LEU A 238 -41.15 5.98 -2.22
CA LEU A 238 -40.39 6.41 -1.05
C LEU A 238 -39.04 5.67 -0.92
N TRP A 239 -39.00 4.39 -1.30
CA TRP A 239 -37.75 3.63 -1.33
C TRP A 239 -36.78 4.17 -2.38
N PHE A 240 -37.25 4.48 -3.59
CA PHE A 240 -36.41 5.08 -4.64
C PHE A 240 -35.86 6.44 -4.21
N ILE A 241 -36.69 7.30 -3.61
CA ILE A 241 -36.25 8.61 -3.13
C ILE A 241 -35.16 8.45 -2.06
N LYS A 242 -35.31 7.52 -1.12
CA LYS A 242 -34.29 7.22 -0.10
C LYS A 242 -32.99 6.71 -0.70
N MET A 243 -33.05 5.79 -1.65
CA MET A 243 -31.88 5.26 -2.35
C MET A 243 -31.17 6.34 -3.17
N ALA A 244 -31.92 7.19 -3.88
CA ALA A 244 -31.37 8.31 -4.63
C ALA A 244 -30.67 9.31 -3.70
N PHE A 245 -31.30 9.65 -2.57
CA PHE A 245 -30.72 10.54 -1.57
C PHE A 245 -29.46 9.96 -0.92
N SER A 246 -29.48 8.66 -0.58
CA SER A 246 -28.31 7.94 -0.06
C SER A 246 -27.15 7.96 -1.06
N SER A 247 -27.41 7.67 -2.33
CA SER A 247 -26.40 7.72 -3.41
C SER A 247 -25.82 9.12 -3.57
N LEU A 248 -26.66 10.16 -3.52
CA LEU A 248 -26.21 11.55 -3.60
C LEU A 248 -25.29 11.91 -2.43
N LEU A 249 -25.64 11.53 -1.20
CA LEU A 249 -24.80 11.74 -0.02
C LEU A 249 -23.48 10.97 -0.13
N PHE A 250 -23.54 9.70 -0.53
CA PHE A 250 -22.37 8.87 -0.73
C PHE A 250 -21.39 9.52 -1.72
N LEU A 251 -21.86 9.89 -2.91
CA LEU A 251 -21.04 10.53 -3.94
C LEU A 251 -20.50 11.89 -3.48
N THR A 252 -21.30 12.68 -2.76
CA THR A 252 -20.87 13.98 -2.23
C THR A 252 -19.79 13.82 -1.16
N GLY A 253 -19.98 12.90 -0.20
CA GLY A 253 -19.00 12.61 0.83
C GLY A 253 -17.69 12.05 0.24
N PHE A 254 -17.81 11.13 -0.71
CA PHE A 254 -16.68 10.54 -1.43
C PHE A 254 -15.88 11.60 -2.19
N THR A 255 -16.55 12.43 -3.00
CA THR A 255 -15.87 13.50 -3.75
C THR A 255 -15.17 14.49 -2.83
N ILE A 256 -15.79 14.92 -1.72
CA ILE A 256 -15.13 15.80 -0.74
C ILE A 256 -13.90 15.11 -0.14
N PHE A 257 -14.04 13.87 0.32
CA PHE A 257 -12.94 13.13 0.94
C PHE A 257 -11.75 12.98 0.00
N PHE A 258 -11.98 12.45 -1.21
CA PHE A 258 -10.92 12.24 -2.20
C PHE A 258 -10.32 13.56 -2.70
N SER A 259 -11.10 14.64 -2.80
CA SER A 259 -10.55 15.96 -3.14
C SER A 259 -9.47 16.41 -2.17
N ILE A 260 -9.62 16.12 -0.87
CA ILE A 260 -8.67 16.55 0.15
C ILE A 260 -7.43 15.64 0.15
N VAL A 261 -7.62 14.34 -0.09
CA VAL A 261 -6.51 13.40 -0.27
C VAL A 261 -5.65 13.80 -1.48
N ASP A 262 -6.28 14.06 -2.62
CA ASP A 262 -5.60 14.51 -3.84
C ASP A 262 -4.89 15.86 -3.65
N ASN A 263 -5.53 16.79 -2.94
CA ASN A 263 -4.96 18.09 -2.59
C ASN A 263 -3.59 17.94 -1.89
N ASN A 264 -3.49 16.96 -0.98
CA ASN A 264 -2.30 16.72 -0.20
C ASN A 264 -1.18 16.08 -1.03
N GLN A 265 -1.53 15.14 -1.92
CA GLN A 265 -0.56 14.53 -2.83
C GLN A 265 0.00 15.51 -3.86
N THR A 266 -0.81 16.49 -4.28
CA THR A 266 -0.47 17.49 -5.30
C THR A 266 0.02 18.82 -4.73
N LYS A 267 0.20 18.91 -3.41
CA LYS A 267 0.64 20.12 -2.70
C LYS A 267 2.04 20.53 -3.15
N CYS A 268 2.21 21.81 -3.49
CA CYS A 268 3.52 22.34 -3.82
C CYS A 268 4.39 22.44 -2.56
N LYS A 269 5.62 21.91 -2.62
CA LYS A 269 6.55 21.95 -1.48
C LYS A 269 7.11 23.37 -1.24
N ILE A 270 7.20 24.19 -2.29
CA ILE A 270 7.74 25.55 -2.19
C ILE A 270 6.68 26.54 -1.70
N CYS A 271 5.54 26.66 -2.40
CA CYS A 271 4.52 27.66 -2.04
C CYS A 271 3.44 27.12 -1.08
N GLY A 272 3.45 25.84 -0.75
CA GLY A 272 2.50 25.21 0.17
C GLY A 272 1.06 25.10 -0.35
N ARG A 273 0.76 25.58 -1.58
CA ARG A 273 -0.58 25.55 -2.14
C ARG A 273 -0.94 24.14 -2.63
N GLY A 274 -2.14 23.69 -2.27
CA GLY A 274 -2.73 22.45 -2.74
C GLY A 274 -3.12 22.52 -4.22
N PHE A 275 -3.18 21.37 -4.90
CA PHE A 275 -3.29 21.27 -6.37
C PHE A 275 -2.26 22.17 -7.08
N GLY A 276 -1.07 22.26 -6.48
CA GLY A 276 -0.01 23.12 -6.99
C GLY A 276 0.55 22.54 -8.27
N TYR A 277 0.94 21.27 -8.25
CA TYR A 277 1.63 20.61 -9.35
C TYR A 277 0.65 20.10 -10.42
N LYS A 278 0.85 20.55 -11.67
CA LYS A 278 0.15 20.03 -12.87
C LYS A 278 1.15 19.41 -13.84
N GLU A 279 0.74 18.31 -14.47
CA GLU A 279 1.58 17.59 -15.44
C GLU A 279 1.71 18.39 -16.76
N ILE A 280 2.91 18.90 -17.03
CA ILE A 280 3.15 19.83 -18.15
C ILE A 280 3.37 19.13 -19.48
N LYS A 281 3.99 17.96 -19.49
CA LYS A 281 4.36 17.21 -20.70
C LYS A 281 3.87 15.77 -20.59
N ARG A 282 3.77 15.07 -21.72
CA ARG A 282 3.50 13.63 -21.69
C ARG A 282 4.64 12.93 -20.95
N PRO A 283 4.35 11.90 -20.14
CA PRO A 283 5.39 11.15 -19.47
C PRO A 283 6.34 10.50 -20.48
N LEU A 284 7.63 10.52 -20.20
CA LEU A 284 8.60 9.76 -20.97
C LEU A 284 8.68 8.35 -20.37
N ILE A 285 8.44 7.34 -21.19
CA ILE A 285 8.53 5.95 -20.78
C ILE A 285 9.75 5.34 -21.47
N GLU A 286 10.61 4.73 -20.66
CA GLU A 286 11.77 3.96 -21.11
C GLU A 286 11.57 2.50 -20.70
N GLU A 287 11.60 1.61 -21.67
CA GLU A 287 11.51 0.17 -21.46
C GLU A 287 12.86 -0.47 -21.79
N THR A 288 13.39 -1.22 -20.83
CA THR A 288 14.61 -2.01 -21.01
C THR A 288 14.26 -3.49 -20.87
N TYR A 289 14.52 -4.26 -21.92
CA TYR A 289 14.31 -5.70 -21.92
C TYR A 289 15.51 -6.40 -21.26
N CYS A 290 15.26 -7.07 -20.13
CA CYS A 290 16.23 -7.90 -19.43
C CYS A 290 15.75 -9.36 -19.40
N SER A 291 16.65 -10.28 -19.04
CA SER A 291 16.31 -11.71 -18.85
C SER A 291 15.22 -11.95 -17.79
N GLU A 292 15.11 -11.05 -16.80
CA GLU A 292 14.12 -11.11 -15.72
C GLU A 292 12.75 -10.52 -16.09
N GLY A 293 12.64 -9.82 -17.23
CA GLY A 293 11.44 -9.12 -17.67
C GLY A 293 11.71 -7.73 -18.25
N ILE A 294 10.68 -6.90 -18.34
CA ILE A 294 10.77 -5.54 -18.87
C ILE A 294 10.87 -4.57 -17.70
N ILE A 295 11.97 -3.82 -17.61
CA ILE A 295 12.09 -2.70 -16.68
C ILE A 295 11.47 -1.48 -17.36
N LYS A 296 10.39 -0.97 -16.79
CA LYS A 296 9.69 0.22 -17.27
C LYS A 296 9.98 1.40 -16.35
N LYS A 297 10.69 2.40 -16.85
CA LYS A 297 10.93 3.68 -16.18
C LYS A 297 10.00 4.74 -16.75
N THR A 298 9.14 5.29 -15.91
CA THR A 298 8.21 6.37 -16.27
C THR A 298 8.68 7.66 -15.61
N THR A 299 9.05 8.65 -16.43
CA THR A 299 9.44 9.99 -15.98
C THR A 299 8.30 10.97 -16.22
N ARG A 300 7.68 11.45 -15.15
CA ARG A 300 6.61 12.45 -15.17
C ARG A 300 7.14 13.84 -14.84
N TYR A 301 6.66 14.84 -15.56
CA TYR A 301 7.09 16.23 -15.43
C TYR A 301 5.94 17.10 -14.92
N TYR A 302 6.12 17.66 -13.72
CA TYR A 302 5.14 18.50 -13.07
C TYR A 302 5.65 19.93 -12.92
N LYS A 303 4.74 20.90 -13.00
CA LYS A 303 5.03 22.31 -12.71
C LYS A 303 3.97 22.89 -11.80
N CYS A 304 4.40 23.67 -10.81
CA CYS A 304 3.50 24.38 -9.95
C CYS A 304 2.82 25.52 -10.71
N GLN A 305 1.49 25.52 -10.79
CA GLN A 305 0.74 26.58 -11.48
C GLN A 305 0.81 27.96 -10.78
N TYR A 306 1.27 28.00 -9.51
CA TYR A 306 1.31 29.23 -8.72
C TYR A 306 2.70 29.85 -8.59
N CYS A 307 3.76 29.03 -8.48
CA CYS A 307 5.13 29.51 -8.28
C CYS A 307 6.12 29.05 -9.35
N ASN A 308 5.65 28.33 -10.38
CA ASN A 308 6.46 27.78 -11.46
C ASN A 308 7.54 26.77 -11.07
N ASP A 309 7.58 26.31 -9.81
CA ASP A 309 8.46 25.23 -9.37
C ASP A 309 8.25 23.96 -10.18
N GLU A 310 9.34 23.34 -10.64
CA GLU A 310 9.30 22.16 -11.49
C GLU A 310 9.74 20.92 -10.69
N LYS A 311 8.97 19.85 -10.82
CA LYS A 311 9.19 18.58 -10.13
C LYS A 311 9.20 17.45 -11.14
N VAL A 312 10.27 16.65 -11.12
CA VAL A 312 10.37 15.41 -11.90
C VAL A 312 10.14 14.24 -10.97
N VAL A 313 9.27 13.32 -11.38
CA VAL A 313 8.99 12.08 -10.64
C VAL A 313 9.37 10.91 -11.52
N LEU A 314 10.25 10.04 -11.01
CA LEU A 314 10.69 8.84 -11.69
C LEU A 314 10.08 7.62 -10.99
N ILE A 315 9.36 6.81 -11.75
CA ILE A 315 8.71 5.58 -11.30
C ILE A 315 9.35 4.43 -12.06
N GLU A 316 9.81 3.40 -11.35
CA GLU A 316 10.47 2.24 -11.95
C GLU A 316 9.71 0.97 -11.56
N GLU A 317 9.24 0.23 -12.57
CA GLU A 317 8.41 -0.97 -12.43
C GLU A 317 9.02 -2.14 -13.21
N LEU A 318 9.04 -3.34 -12.61
CA LEU A 318 9.46 -4.57 -13.29
C LEU A 318 8.23 -5.35 -13.76
N ILE A 319 8.06 -5.44 -15.07
CA ILE A 319 7.00 -6.22 -15.71
C ILE A 319 7.55 -7.62 -15.99
N LYS A 320 7.19 -8.58 -15.14
CA LYS A 320 7.57 -9.99 -15.33
C LYS A 320 6.85 -10.55 -16.57
N PRO A 321 7.52 -11.36 -17.41
CA PRO A 321 6.86 -12.00 -18.54
C PRO A 321 5.75 -12.90 -18.01
N ILE A 322 4.56 -12.79 -18.60
CA ILE A 322 3.45 -13.70 -18.30
C ILE A 322 3.88 -15.07 -18.80
N ASN A 323 4.24 -15.97 -17.88
CA ASN A 323 4.46 -17.37 -18.20
C ASN A 323 3.15 -17.91 -18.80
N LYS A 324 3.08 -18.03 -20.13
CA LYS A 324 2.05 -18.85 -20.77
C LYS A 324 2.35 -20.29 -20.37
N SER A 325 1.72 -20.75 -19.30
CA SER A 325 1.63 -22.17 -18.96
C SER A 325 1.06 -22.89 -20.17
N ARG A 326 1.90 -23.76 -20.75
CA ARG A 326 1.58 -24.53 -21.95
C ARG A 326 0.75 -25.75 -21.60
#